data_AF-Q0AZT1-F1
#
_entry.id   AF-Q0AZT1-F1
#
_cell.length_a   1.000
_cell.length_b   1.000
_cell.length_c   1.000
_cell.angle_alpha   90.00
_cell.angle_beta   90.00
_cell.angle_gamma   90.00
#
_symmetry.space_group_name_H-M   'P 1'
#
loop_
_entity.id
_entity.type
_entity.pdbx_description
1 polymer ?
#
loop_
_entity_poly.entity_id
_entity_poly.type
_entity_poly.pdbx_seq_one_letter_code
_entity_poly.pdbx_strand_id
1 'polypeptide(L)'
;MEIKKIGVLGAGTMGAGIAQVAAEAGFSVILVDIETAIIEKALKGIKKAWKKAVEKGKLDEGEMQKREGNLATGSSMADFKDCDVVIEAIVEKIEVKKVVFKELDGICPEHTILASNTSALSITEIAAATGRPDRVVGMHFFNPVPVMKLVEVIPGAETSEAVSSAIVELCKKLKKEPVLAREFPGFIVNRILVPYITETCSENPAP
;
A
#
# COMPACT_ATOMS: atom_id res chain seq x y z
N MET A 1 1.08 12.33 -14.72
CA MET A 1 -0.29 11.90 -14.33
C MET A 1 -0.62 12.52 -12.98
N GLU A 2 -1.82 13.07 -12.82
CA GLU A 2 -2.28 13.59 -11.53
C GLU A 2 -3.01 12.47 -10.78
N ILE A 3 -2.60 12.16 -9.55
CA ILE A 3 -3.23 11.15 -8.70
C ILE A 3 -4.11 11.88 -7.69
N LYS A 4 -5.41 11.58 -7.68
CA LYS A 4 -6.41 12.16 -6.77
C LYS A 4 -7.09 11.09 -5.94
N LYS A 5 -7.40 9.95 -6.55
CA LYS A 5 -8.13 8.85 -5.91
C LYS A 5 -7.27 7.60 -5.75
N ILE A 6 -7.19 7.09 -4.52
CA ILE A 6 -6.41 5.91 -4.15
C ILE A 6 -7.34 4.81 -3.63
N GLY A 7 -7.32 3.66 -4.28
CA GLY A 7 -7.92 2.45 -3.77
C GLY A 7 -6.94 1.71 -2.86
N VAL A 8 -7.42 1.16 -1.74
CA VAL A 8 -6.65 0.24 -0.89
C VAL A 8 -7.44 -1.05 -0.74
N LEU A 9 -6.84 -2.16 -1.16
CA LEU A 9 -7.43 -3.49 -1.08
C LEU A 9 -6.81 -4.27 0.08
N GLY A 10 -7.64 -4.67 1.04
CA GLY A 10 -7.26 -5.23 2.33
C GLY A 10 -7.31 -4.16 3.41
N ALA A 11 -8.05 -4.41 4.48
CA ALA A 11 -8.22 -3.55 5.65
C ALA A 11 -7.52 -4.10 6.90
N GLY A 12 -6.63 -5.08 6.74
CA GLY A 12 -5.70 -5.52 7.78
C GLY A 12 -4.75 -4.40 8.23
N THR A 13 -3.78 -4.73 9.10
CA THR A 13 -2.86 -3.74 9.70
C THR A 13 -2.18 -2.84 8.66
N MET A 14 -1.66 -3.41 7.57
CA MET A 14 -0.97 -2.67 6.53
C MET A 14 -1.92 -1.77 5.75
N GLY A 15 -3.00 -2.33 5.21
CA GLY A 15 -3.96 -1.58 4.41
C GLY A 15 -4.68 -0.47 5.19
N ALA A 16 -5.04 -0.69 6.45
CA ALA A 16 -5.57 0.35 7.32
C ALA A 16 -4.57 1.51 7.50
N GLY A 17 -3.29 1.19 7.69
CA GLY A 17 -2.22 2.18 7.81
C GLY A 17 -1.96 2.94 6.51
N ILE A 18 -2.00 2.26 5.36
CA ILE A 18 -1.87 2.87 4.03
C ILE A 18 -3.04 3.82 3.77
N ALA A 19 -4.27 3.37 4.02
CA ALA A 19 -5.47 4.19 3.87
C ALA A 19 -5.44 5.43 4.79
N GLN A 20 -4.96 5.27 6.02
CA GLN A 20 -4.76 6.38 6.95
C GLN A 20 -3.79 7.42 6.38
N VAL A 21 -2.58 7.04 5.99
CA VAL A 21 -1.58 8.02 5.51
C VAL A 21 -1.99 8.69 4.21
N ALA A 22 -2.73 7.98 3.34
CA ALA A 22 -3.28 8.55 2.12
C ALA A 22 -4.37 9.60 2.41
N ALA A 23 -5.30 9.31 3.32
CA ALA A 23 -6.34 10.26 3.71
C ALA A 23 -5.76 11.48 4.43
N GLU A 24 -4.72 11.28 5.25
CA GLU A 24 -3.95 12.35 5.93
C GLU A 24 -3.21 13.27 4.97
N ALA A 25 -2.77 12.74 3.83
CA ALA A 25 -2.09 13.50 2.78
C ALA A 25 -3.07 14.24 1.84
N GLY A 26 -4.38 14.09 2.04
CA GLY A 26 -5.39 14.82 1.28
C GLY A 26 -5.95 14.10 0.06
N PHE A 27 -5.62 12.81 -0.14
CA PHE A 27 -6.16 12.02 -1.24
C PHE A 27 -7.58 11.52 -0.93
N SER A 28 -8.41 11.37 -1.96
CA SER A 28 -9.66 10.61 -1.82
C SER A 28 -9.31 9.12 -1.77
N VAL A 29 -9.66 8.45 -0.67
CA VAL A 29 -9.30 7.06 -0.42
C VAL A 29 -10.55 6.20 -0.35
N ILE A 30 -10.51 5.05 -1.03
CA ILE A 30 -11.50 4.01 -0.86
C ILE A 30 -10.85 2.73 -0.34
N LEU A 31 -11.27 2.30 0.85
CA LEU A 31 -10.79 1.07 1.50
C LEU A 31 -11.79 -0.06 1.28
N VAL A 32 -11.32 -1.18 0.73
CA VAL A 32 -12.13 -2.38 0.48
C VAL A 32 -11.49 -3.59 1.15
N ASP A 33 -12.32 -4.42 1.75
CA ASP A 33 -11.95 -5.77 2.23
C ASP A 33 -13.13 -6.71 1.98
N ILE A 34 -12.87 -8.01 1.94
CA ILE A 34 -13.91 -9.04 1.82
C ILE A 34 -14.73 -9.18 3.10
N GLU A 35 -14.17 -8.77 4.25
CA GLU A 35 -14.82 -8.86 5.56
C GLU A 35 -15.16 -7.47 6.12
N THR A 36 -16.46 -7.15 6.20
CA THR A 36 -16.96 -5.89 6.77
C THR A 36 -16.45 -5.64 8.20
N ALA A 37 -16.30 -6.69 9.00
CA ALA A 37 -15.80 -6.59 10.37
C ALA A 37 -14.35 -6.06 10.43
N ILE A 38 -13.51 -6.42 9.44
CA ILE A 38 -12.13 -5.92 9.34
C ILE A 38 -12.14 -4.43 8.97
N ILE A 39 -12.99 -4.03 8.02
CA ILE A 39 -13.17 -2.61 7.64
C ILE A 39 -13.58 -1.77 8.84
N GLU A 40 -14.58 -2.20 9.61
CA GLU A 40 -15.03 -1.46 10.79
C GLU A 40 -13.91 -1.32 11.83
N LYS A 41 -13.14 -2.40 12.05
CA LYS A 41 -12.00 -2.39 12.96
C LYS A 41 -10.93 -1.41 12.49
N ALA A 42 -10.62 -1.39 11.19
CA ALA A 42 -9.68 -0.45 10.59
C ALA A 42 -10.15 0.99 10.81
N LEU A 43 -11.40 1.32 10.44
CA LEU A 43 -11.97 2.66 10.62
C LEU A 43 -11.95 3.10 12.09
N LYS A 44 -12.36 2.23 13.02
CA LYS A 44 -12.32 2.52 14.46
C LYS A 44 -10.88 2.80 14.92
N GLY A 45 -9.91 2.02 14.44
CA GLY A 45 -8.49 2.20 14.72
C GLY A 45 -7.96 3.55 14.23
N ILE A 46 -8.23 3.89 12.97
CA ILE A 46 -7.80 5.15 12.33
C ILE A 46 -8.42 6.35 13.05
N LYS A 47 -9.74 6.35 13.27
CA LYS A 47 -10.44 7.42 13.99
C LYS A 47 -9.91 7.59 15.41
N LYS A 48 -9.63 6.50 16.12
CA LYS A 48 -9.03 6.55 17.46
C LYS A 48 -7.63 7.18 17.43
N ALA A 49 -6.82 6.90 16.40
CA ALA A 49 -5.51 7.52 16.24
C ALA A 49 -5.63 9.04 16.02
N TRP A 50 -6.56 9.49 15.17
CA TRP A 50 -6.81 10.92 14.94
C TRP A 50 -7.33 11.63 16.18
N LYS A 51 -8.32 11.06 16.89
CA LYS A 51 -8.81 11.62 18.16
C LYS A 51 -7.68 11.80 19.18
N LYS A 52 -6.81 10.80 19.33
CA LYS A 52 -5.63 10.91 20.19
C LYS A 52 -4.64 11.98 19.74
N ALA A 53 -4.54 12.26 18.44
CA ALA A 53 -3.70 13.34 17.93
C ALA A 53 -4.30 14.72 18.26
N VAL A 54 -5.63 14.85 18.19
CA VAL A 54 -6.37 16.05 18.60
C VAL A 54 -6.20 16.30 20.10
N GLU A 55 -6.45 15.29 20.94
CA GLU A 55 -6.26 15.37 22.41
C GLU A 55 -4.83 15.79 22.80
N LYS A 56 -3.84 15.46 21.98
CA LYS A 56 -2.43 15.81 22.18
C LYS A 56 -2.03 17.15 21.54
N GLY A 57 -2.97 17.89 20.96
CA GLY A 57 -2.72 19.16 20.27
C GLY A 57 -1.87 19.04 19.00
N LYS A 58 -1.74 17.84 18.43
CA LYS A 58 -0.97 17.58 17.19
C LYS A 58 -1.82 17.70 15.92
N LEU A 59 -3.14 17.79 16.08
CA LEU A 59 -4.12 17.83 15.01
C LEU A 59 -5.28 18.72 15.45
N ASP A 60 -5.78 19.57 14.56
CA ASP A 60 -6.99 20.35 14.82
C ASP A 60 -8.26 19.51 14.52
N GLU A 61 -9.38 19.81 15.19
CA GLU A 61 -10.66 19.11 14.94
C GLU A 61 -11.13 19.27 13.49
N GLY A 62 -10.97 20.44 12.90
CA GLY A 62 -11.32 20.70 11.50
C GLY A 62 -10.42 19.93 10.53
N GLU A 63 -9.13 19.76 10.85
CA GLU A 63 -8.24 18.90 10.07
C GLU A 63 -8.60 17.43 10.22
N MET A 64 -8.98 16.97 11.41
CA MET A 64 -9.49 15.60 11.62
C MET A 64 -10.72 15.34 10.75
N GLN A 65 -11.70 16.24 10.73
CA GLN A 65 -12.92 16.08 9.92
C GLN A 65 -12.60 16.04 8.42
N LYS A 66 -11.64 16.85 7.94
CA LYS A 66 -11.16 16.78 6.55
C LYS A 66 -10.56 15.41 6.23
N ARG A 67 -9.72 14.87 7.11
CA ARG A 67 -9.12 13.53 6.94
C ARG A 67 -10.17 12.42 6.95
N GLU A 68 -11.20 12.55 7.79
CA GLU A 68 -12.34 11.63 7.77
C GLU A 68 -13.13 11.72 6.46
N GLY A 69 -13.37 12.93 5.95
CA GLY A 69 -14.06 13.14 4.67
C GLY A 69 -13.30 12.59 3.45
N ASN A 70 -11.99 12.42 3.58
CA ASN A 70 -11.15 11.83 2.55
C ASN A 70 -11.21 10.30 2.51
N LEU A 71 -11.69 9.64 3.57
CA LEU A 71 -11.68 8.17 3.69
C LEU A 71 -13.08 7.60 3.57
N ALA A 72 -13.34 6.90 2.47
CA ALA A 72 -14.53 6.11 2.23
C ALA A 72 -14.23 4.60 2.29
N THR A 73 -15.28 3.80 2.45
CA THR A 73 -15.21 2.33 2.35
C THR A 73 -16.02 1.85 1.17
N GLY A 74 -15.51 0.86 0.45
CA GLY A 74 -16.26 0.17 -0.59
C GLY A 74 -16.81 -1.17 -0.12
N SER A 75 -17.70 -1.72 -0.93
CA SER A 75 -18.34 -3.03 -0.74
C SER A 75 -17.71 -4.12 -1.59
N SER A 76 -17.00 -3.74 -2.65
CA SER A 76 -16.35 -4.68 -3.57
C SER A 76 -15.23 -4.01 -4.36
N MET A 77 -14.42 -4.80 -5.06
CA MET A 77 -13.36 -4.27 -5.94
C MET A 77 -13.91 -3.40 -7.08
N ALA A 78 -15.19 -3.54 -7.44
CA ALA A 78 -15.84 -2.70 -8.45
C ALA A 78 -15.86 -1.20 -8.07
N ASP A 79 -15.69 -0.89 -6.78
CA ASP A 79 -15.60 0.49 -6.31
C ASP A 79 -14.25 1.16 -6.65
N PHE A 80 -13.29 0.42 -7.22
CA PHE A 80 -12.02 0.96 -7.74
C PHE A 80 -12.06 1.47 -9.18
N LYS A 81 -13.23 1.43 -9.84
CA LYS A 81 -13.44 1.80 -11.27
C LYS A 81 -13.05 3.24 -11.68
N ASP A 82 -12.74 4.10 -10.72
CA ASP A 82 -12.33 5.50 -10.91
C ASP A 82 -11.08 5.86 -10.11
N CYS A 83 -10.34 4.86 -9.61
CA CYS A 83 -9.09 5.06 -8.89
C CYS A 83 -7.92 5.30 -9.84
N ASP A 84 -7.02 6.22 -9.47
CA ASP A 84 -5.79 6.50 -10.21
C ASP A 84 -4.67 5.53 -9.82
N VAL A 85 -4.67 5.09 -8.57
CA VAL A 85 -3.77 4.07 -8.02
C VAL A 85 -4.57 3.12 -7.14
N VAL A 86 -4.35 1.82 -7.26
CA VAL A 86 -4.86 0.81 -6.31
C VAL A 86 -3.68 0.14 -5.63
N ILE A 87 -3.65 0.15 -4.30
CA ILE A 87 -2.61 -0.46 -3.47
C ILE A 87 -3.18 -1.72 -2.82
N GLU A 88 -2.65 -2.86 -3.20
CA GLU A 88 -3.04 -4.18 -2.71
C GLU A 88 -2.21 -4.56 -1.46
N ALA A 89 -2.89 -4.92 -0.38
CA ALA A 89 -2.32 -5.32 0.91
C ALA A 89 -3.08 -6.51 1.55
N ILE A 90 -3.29 -7.57 0.77
CA ILE A 90 -3.95 -8.83 1.14
C ILE A 90 -2.93 -9.90 1.56
N VAL A 91 -3.42 -11.12 1.79
CA VAL A 91 -2.60 -12.30 2.13
C VAL A 91 -1.43 -12.52 1.17
N GLU A 92 -0.28 -12.88 1.72
CA GLU A 92 0.98 -13.06 1.01
C GLU A 92 1.05 -14.42 0.28
N LYS A 93 0.17 -14.62 -0.71
CA LYS A 93 0.13 -15.80 -1.57
C LYS A 93 0.09 -15.39 -3.04
N ILE A 94 1.06 -15.85 -3.82
CA ILE A 94 1.23 -15.45 -5.22
C ILE A 94 -0.01 -15.76 -6.09
N GLU A 95 -0.58 -16.95 -5.94
CA GLU A 95 -1.80 -17.35 -6.67
C GLU A 95 -2.99 -16.43 -6.37
N VAL A 96 -3.15 -16.04 -5.11
CA VAL A 96 -4.23 -15.13 -4.70
C VAL A 96 -4.02 -13.73 -5.29
N LYS A 97 -2.79 -13.22 -5.23
CA LYS A 97 -2.46 -11.91 -5.81
C LYS A 97 -2.65 -11.90 -7.34
N LYS A 98 -2.25 -12.95 -8.06
CA LYS A 98 -2.46 -13.03 -9.52
C LYS A 98 -3.94 -12.99 -9.90
N VAL A 99 -4.80 -13.70 -9.17
CA VAL A 99 -6.26 -13.64 -9.38
C VAL A 99 -6.78 -12.23 -9.15
N VAL A 100 -6.39 -11.60 -8.04
CA VAL A 100 -6.82 -10.25 -7.68
C VAL A 100 -6.34 -9.21 -8.69
N PHE A 101 -5.07 -9.25 -9.10
CA PHE A 101 -4.54 -8.29 -10.07
C PHE A 101 -5.19 -8.43 -11.45
N LYS A 102 -5.53 -9.65 -11.86
CA LYS A 102 -6.31 -9.89 -13.08
C LYS A 102 -7.71 -9.28 -13.00
N GLU A 103 -8.37 -9.39 -11.84
CA GLU A 103 -9.68 -8.78 -11.64
C GLU A 103 -9.62 -7.26 -11.60
N LEU A 104 -8.62 -6.70 -10.90
CA LEU A 104 -8.36 -5.26 -10.87
C LEU A 104 -8.07 -4.71 -12.27
N ASP A 105 -7.34 -5.43 -13.11
CA ASP A 105 -7.07 -5.06 -14.50
C ASP A 105 -8.35 -4.92 -15.34
N GLY A 106 -9.34 -5.78 -15.11
CA GLY A 106 -10.64 -5.69 -15.79
C GLY A 106 -11.57 -4.61 -15.25
N ILE A 107 -11.41 -4.20 -13.98
CA ILE A 107 -12.27 -3.21 -13.32
C ILE A 107 -11.73 -1.79 -13.48
N CYS A 108 -10.42 -1.62 -13.36
CA CYS A 108 -9.78 -0.31 -13.28
C CYS A 108 -9.58 0.29 -14.67
N PRO A 109 -9.78 1.62 -14.84
CA PRO A 109 -9.47 2.34 -16.07
C PRO A 109 -8.04 2.08 -16.56
N GLU A 110 -7.78 2.10 -17.87
CA GLU A 110 -6.45 1.84 -18.45
C GLU A 110 -5.32 2.66 -17.83
N HIS A 111 -5.62 3.87 -17.34
CA HIS A 111 -4.62 4.75 -16.73
C HIS A 111 -4.23 4.36 -15.29
N THR A 112 -5.01 3.51 -14.62
CA THR A 112 -4.79 3.16 -13.22
C THR A 112 -3.48 2.39 -13.03
N ILE A 113 -2.71 2.78 -12.01
CA ILE A 113 -1.52 2.05 -11.56
C ILE A 113 -1.94 1.01 -10.53
N LEU A 114 -1.50 -0.23 -10.70
CA LEU A 114 -1.75 -1.31 -9.75
C LEU A 114 -0.49 -1.58 -8.94
N ALA A 115 -0.53 -1.27 -7.64
CA ALA A 115 0.61 -1.41 -6.75
C ALA A 115 0.41 -2.56 -5.75
N SER A 116 1.41 -3.41 -5.54
CA SER A 116 1.39 -4.42 -4.47
C SER A 116 2.27 -3.99 -3.28
N ASN A 117 1.74 -4.12 -2.07
CA ASN A 117 2.48 -3.98 -0.82
C ASN A 117 3.19 -5.29 -0.40
N THR A 118 3.32 -6.28 -1.29
CA THR A 118 4.09 -7.50 -1.00
C THR A 118 5.50 -7.15 -0.51
N SER A 119 6.03 -7.99 0.38
CA SER A 119 7.33 -7.82 1.04
C SER A 119 8.45 -8.68 0.46
N ALA A 120 8.09 -9.64 -0.41
CA ALA A 120 9.03 -10.62 -0.96
C ALA A 120 8.61 -11.26 -2.29
N LEU A 121 7.32 -11.21 -2.69
CA LEU A 121 6.87 -11.85 -3.92
C LEU A 121 7.30 -11.08 -5.16
N SER A 122 7.45 -11.78 -6.27
CA SER A 122 7.83 -11.19 -7.56
C SER A 122 6.71 -10.28 -8.09
N ILE A 123 7.06 -9.01 -8.30
CA ILE A 123 6.20 -8.03 -8.97
C ILE A 123 6.03 -8.40 -10.44
N THR A 124 7.08 -8.89 -11.10
CA THR A 124 7.00 -9.39 -12.48
C THR A 124 6.00 -10.53 -12.61
N GLU A 125 6.02 -11.48 -11.68
CA GLU A 125 5.07 -12.59 -11.71
C GLU A 125 3.62 -12.16 -11.45
N ILE A 126 3.41 -11.19 -10.56
CA ILE A 126 2.09 -10.59 -10.34
C ILE A 126 1.62 -9.84 -11.59
N ALA A 127 2.50 -9.05 -12.21
CA ALA A 127 2.22 -8.24 -13.40
C ALA A 127 1.81 -9.09 -14.60
N ALA A 128 2.43 -10.27 -14.77
CA ALA A 128 2.12 -11.21 -15.84
C ALA A 128 0.68 -11.76 -15.82
N ALA A 129 -0.06 -11.58 -14.73
CA ALA A 129 -1.48 -11.93 -14.65
C ALA A 129 -2.41 -10.86 -15.27
N THR A 130 -1.86 -9.71 -15.68
CA THR A 130 -2.61 -8.56 -16.21
C THR A 130 -2.29 -8.31 -17.68
N GLY A 131 -3.16 -7.58 -18.37
CA GLY A 131 -2.92 -7.03 -19.71
C GLY A 131 -2.15 -5.70 -19.72
N ARG A 132 -1.70 -5.21 -18.55
CA ARG A 132 -1.00 -3.92 -18.37
C ARG A 132 0.26 -4.03 -17.50
N PRO A 133 1.18 -4.98 -17.77
CA PRO A 133 2.32 -5.20 -16.90
C PRO A 133 3.21 -3.95 -16.73
N ASP A 134 3.16 -3.01 -17.69
CA ASP A 134 3.83 -1.71 -17.64
C ASP A 134 3.30 -0.75 -16.56
N ARG A 135 2.11 -1.03 -16.02
CA ARG A 135 1.42 -0.26 -14.97
C ARG A 135 1.32 -0.99 -13.63
N VAL A 136 1.97 -2.14 -13.49
CA VAL A 136 2.07 -2.87 -12.23
C VAL A 136 3.40 -2.55 -11.56
N VAL A 137 3.41 -2.33 -10.24
CA VAL A 137 4.62 -1.95 -9.49
C VAL A 137 4.54 -2.42 -8.04
N GLY A 138 5.68 -2.65 -7.39
CA GLY A 138 5.75 -2.83 -5.94
C GLY A 138 5.77 -1.50 -5.21
N MET A 139 5.01 -1.39 -4.13
CA MET A 139 4.98 -0.23 -3.24
C MET A 139 4.97 -0.74 -1.80
N HIS A 140 6.14 -1.16 -1.31
CA HIS A 140 6.29 -1.86 -0.05
C HIS A 140 6.46 -0.85 1.10
N PHE A 141 5.42 -0.75 1.93
CA PHE A 141 5.40 0.00 3.17
C PHE A 141 5.85 -0.88 4.34
N PHE A 142 6.38 -0.24 5.38
CA PHE A 142 6.85 -0.92 6.59
C PHE A 142 5.90 -0.71 7.77
N ASN A 143 5.67 -1.76 8.56
CA ASN A 143 4.83 -1.70 9.75
C ASN A 143 5.58 -1.05 10.92
N PRO A 144 5.00 -0.09 11.67
CA PRO A 144 3.71 0.57 11.47
C PRO A 144 3.73 1.66 10.39
N VAL A 145 2.81 1.56 9.42
CA VAL A 145 2.77 2.43 8.24
C VAL A 145 2.73 3.93 8.58
N PRO A 146 1.95 4.43 9.56
CA PRO A 146 1.95 5.87 9.87
C PRO A 146 3.29 6.38 10.45
N VAL A 147 4.10 5.49 11.02
CA VAL A 147 5.34 5.84 11.72
C VAL A 147 6.56 5.67 10.80
N MET A 148 6.62 4.55 10.06
CA MET A 148 7.75 4.24 9.20
C MET A 148 7.78 5.16 7.98
N LYS A 149 8.92 5.78 7.70
CA LYS A 149 9.07 6.72 6.58
C LYS A 149 9.38 6.05 5.26
N LEU A 150 10.17 4.98 5.30
CA LEU A 150 10.65 4.29 4.10
C LEU A 150 9.49 3.65 3.33
N VAL A 151 9.54 3.77 2.00
CA VAL A 151 8.75 2.94 1.09
C VAL A 151 9.68 2.45 -0.02
N GLU A 152 9.73 1.14 -0.24
CA GLU A 152 10.44 0.60 -1.41
C GLU A 152 9.50 0.65 -2.61
N VAL A 153 9.94 1.29 -3.69
CA VAL A 153 9.28 1.29 -4.99
C VAL A 153 10.00 0.28 -5.87
N ILE A 154 9.30 -0.77 -6.30
CA ILE A 154 9.90 -1.95 -6.94
C ILE A 154 9.33 -2.12 -8.35
N PRO A 155 10.00 -1.60 -9.40
CA PRO A 155 9.62 -1.87 -10.77
C PRO A 155 9.80 -3.37 -11.07
N GLY A 156 8.78 -4.00 -11.63
CA GLY A 156 8.90 -5.29 -12.31
C GLY A 156 9.56 -5.13 -13.69
N ALA A 157 9.71 -6.24 -14.41
CA ALA A 157 10.46 -6.31 -15.66
C ALA A 157 9.91 -5.36 -16.75
N GLU A 158 8.60 -5.19 -16.82
CA GLU A 158 7.94 -4.35 -17.84
C GLU A 158 7.45 -3.00 -17.29
N THR A 159 7.53 -2.78 -15.97
CA THR A 159 7.04 -1.54 -15.34
C THR A 159 7.68 -0.32 -15.97
N SER A 160 6.84 0.59 -16.47
CA SER A 160 7.32 1.81 -17.12
C SER A 160 8.01 2.76 -16.14
N GLU A 161 8.99 3.52 -16.65
CA GLU A 161 9.66 4.57 -15.88
C GLU A 161 8.68 5.66 -15.42
N ALA A 162 7.66 5.94 -16.24
CA ALA A 162 6.60 6.89 -15.92
C ALA A 162 5.80 6.45 -14.68
N VAL A 163 5.49 5.15 -14.56
CA VAL A 163 4.79 4.58 -13.40
C VAL A 163 5.66 4.62 -12.16
N SER A 164 6.93 4.23 -12.29
CA SER A 164 7.90 4.28 -11.19
C SER A 164 8.06 5.70 -10.65
N SER A 165 8.18 6.68 -11.55
CA SER A 165 8.28 8.10 -11.22
C SER A 165 7.00 8.63 -10.57
N ALA A 166 5.82 8.26 -11.08
CA ALA A 166 4.54 8.65 -10.50
C ALA A 166 4.38 8.12 -9.06
N ILE A 167 4.78 6.88 -8.78
CA ILE A 167 4.74 6.30 -7.43
C ILE A 167 5.78 6.93 -6.51
N VAL A 168 6.99 7.24 -6.98
CA VAL A 168 7.98 8.00 -6.19
C VAL A 168 7.41 9.36 -5.78
N GLU A 169 6.80 10.10 -6.70
CA GLU A 169 6.18 11.40 -6.38
C GLU A 169 4.95 11.24 -5.45
N LEU A 170 4.16 10.18 -5.62
CA LEU A 170 3.08 9.84 -4.69
C LEU A 170 3.63 9.61 -3.28
N CYS A 171 4.67 8.80 -3.11
CA CYS A 171 5.30 8.55 -1.81
C CYS A 171 5.74 9.85 -1.13
N LYS A 172 6.35 10.78 -1.87
CA LYS A 172 6.73 12.10 -1.33
C LYS A 172 5.51 12.89 -0.84
N LYS A 173 4.41 12.89 -1.60
CA LYS A 173 3.14 13.52 -1.18
C LYS A 173 2.54 12.86 0.06
N LEU A 174 2.70 11.54 0.22
CA LEU A 174 2.36 10.79 1.43
C LEU A 174 3.32 11.05 2.61
N LYS A 175 4.27 11.99 2.47
CA LYS A 175 5.34 12.30 3.45
C LYS A 175 6.19 11.06 3.78
N LYS A 176 6.38 10.20 2.79
CA LYS A 176 7.28 9.04 2.82
C LYS A 176 8.58 9.35 2.09
N GLU A 177 9.59 8.53 2.36
CA GLU A 177 10.91 8.57 1.76
C GLU A 177 11.03 7.36 0.82
N PRO A 178 10.73 7.51 -0.48
CA PRO A 178 10.78 6.40 -1.43
C PRO A 178 12.23 6.04 -1.78
N VAL A 179 12.50 4.75 -1.94
CA VAL A 179 13.73 4.24 -2.55
C VAL A 179 13.38 3.32 -3.71
N LEU A 180 14.07 3.48 -4.84
CA LEU A 180 13.93 2.53 -5.95
C LEU A 180 14.71 1.27 -5.63
N ALA A 181 14.00 0.16 -5.50
CA ALA A 181 14.58 -1.16 -5.30
C ALA A 181 14.48 -1.96 -6.60
N ARG A 182 15.56 -2.64 -6.98
CA ARG A 182 15.48 -3.64 -8.04
C ARG A 182 14.69 -4.84 -7.52
N GLU A 183 13.90 -5.45 -8.40
CA GLU A 183 13.18 -6.67 -8.07
C GLU A 183 14.14 -7.82 -7.82
N PHE A 184 14.22 -8.24 -6.56
CA PHE A 184 14.91 -9.43 -6.10
C PHE A 184 14.18 -9.98 -4.87
N PRO A 185 14.32 -11.28 -4.54
CA PRO A 185 13.77 -11.82 -3.30
C PRO A 185 14.23 -11.00 -2.09
N GLY A 186 13.25 -10.46 -1.35
CA GLY A 186 13.47 -9.61 -0.17
C GLY A 186 13.89 -8.16 -0.44
N PHE A 187 13.84 -7.69 -1.69
CA PHE A 187 14.15 -6.31 -2.12
C PHE A 187 15.47 -5.79 -1.52
N ILE A 188 15.44 -4.64 -0.82
CA ILE A 188 16.64 -4.09 -0.16
C ILE A 188 16.61 -4.49 1.32
N VAL A 189 15.59 -4.05 2.07
CA VAL A 189 15.59 -4.14 3.53
C VAL A 189 15.59 -5.58 4.02
N ASN A 190 14.66 -6.41 3.55
CA ASN A 190 14.55 -7.79 4.02
C ASN A 190 15.77 -8.62 3.59
N ARG A 191 16.35 -8.31 2.42
CA ARG A 191 17.56 -8.96 1.91
C ARG A 191 18.79 -8.70 2.78
N ILE A 192 18.87 -7.55 3.44
CA ILE A 192 19.95 -7.23 4.40
C ILE A 192 19.61 -7.77 5.80
N LEU A 193 18.34 -7.61 6.22
CA LEU A 193 17.90 -7.91 7.57
C LEU A 193 17.90 -9.40 7.89
N VAL A 194 17.44 -10.25 6.97
CA VAL A 194 17.34 -11.69 7.22
C VAL A 194 18.70 -12.34 7.49
N PRO A 195 19.76 -12.10 6.68
CA PRO A 195 21.10 -12.59 7.02
C PRO A 195 21.62 -12.07 8.36
N TYR A 196 21.41 -10.78 8.66
CA TYR A 196 21.83 -10.19 9.94
C TYR A 196 21.19 -10.87 11.16
N ILE A 197 19.87 -11.12 11.09
CA ILE A 197 19.14 -11.85 12.13
C ILE A 197 19.63 -13.30 12.21
N THR A 198 19.81 -13.95 11.05
CA THR A 198 20.23 -15.36 10.98
C THR A 198 21.57 -15.56 11.67
N GLU A 199 22.54 -14.69 11.40
CA GLU A 199 23.87 -14.73 12.04
C GLU A 199 23.77 -14.55 13.57
N THR A 200 22.96 -13.58 14.01
CA THR A 200 22.74 -13.31 15.43
C THR A 200 22.13 -14.51 16.15
N CYS A 201 21.16 -15.18 15.52
CA CYS A 201 20.53 -16.38 16.07
C CYS A 201 21.47 -17.60 16.07
N SER A 202 22.42 -17.70 15.13
CA SER A 202 23.38 -18.80 15.11
C SER A 202 24.45 -18.69 16.19
N GLU A 203 24.85 -17.48 16.59
CA GLU A 203 25.86 -17.26 17.64
C GLU A 203 25.30 -17.33 19.06
N ASN A 204 23.98 -17.16 19.21
CA ASN A 204 23.26 -17.34 20.47
C ASN A 204 22.09 -18.32 20.25
N PRO A 205 22.36 -19.65 20.22
CA PRO A 205 21.28 -20.61 20.30
C PRO A 205 20.50 -20.28 21.58
N ALA A 206 19.21 -19.98 21.43
CA ALA A 206 18.32 -19.82 22.57
C ALA A 206 18.50 -21.04 23.52
N PRO A 207 18.44 -20.85 24.85
CA PRO A 207 18.56 -21.96 25.79
C PRO A 207 17.48 -23.03 25.57
#